data_AF-A0A9D2X9G8-F1
#
_entry.id   AF-A0A9D2X9G8-F1
#
_cell.length_a   1.000
_cell.length_b   1.000
_cell.length_c   1.000
_cell.angle_alpha   90.00
_cell.angle_beta   90.00
_cell.angle_gamma   90.00
#
_symmetry.space_group_name_H-M   'P 1'
#
loop_
_entity.id
_entity.type
_entity.pdbx_description
1 polymer ?
#
loop_
_entity_poly.entity_id
_entity_poly.type
_entity_poly.pdbx_seq_one_letter_code
_entity_poly.pdbx_strand_id
1 'polypeptide(L)' 'MNFNCVFTSCNYKHNDIEEEEFLKHLKEVHRDEILEISNKENMEIEAVEMITVSNSKVFINS' A
#
# COMPACT_ATOMS: atom_id res chain seq x y z
N MET A 1 -8.66 6.01 -8.26
CA MET A 1 -7.81 4.83 -8.59
C MET A 1 -8.40 3.59 -7.92
N ASN A 2 -8.07 2.39 -8.41
CA ASN A 2 -8.54 1.14 -7.77
C ASN A 2 -7.37 0.49 -7.06
N PHE A 3 -7.58 0.09 -5.81
CA PHE A 3 -6.56 -0.55 -4.98
C PHE A 3 -7.05 -1.88 -4.41
N ASN A 4 -6.16 -2.86 -4.42
CA ASN A 4 -6.27 -4.12 -3.71
C ASN A 4 -5.00 -4.29 -2.88
N CYS A 5 -5.12 -4.23 -1.57
CA CYS A 5 -3.95 -4.26 -0.68
C CYS A 5 -3.15 -5.55 -0.88
N VAL A 6 -1.83 -5.42 -0.97
CA VAL A 6 -0.92 -6.55 -1.22
C VAL A 6 -0.59 -7.37 0.02
N PHE A 7 -0.87 -6.85 1.22
CA PHE A 7 -0.69 -7.58 2.47
C PHE A 7 -1.77 -8.66 2.58
N THR A 8 -1.37 -9.93 2.60
CA THR A 8 -2.28 -11.08 2.52
C THR A 8 -3.22 -11.23 3.72
N SER A 9 -2.88 -10.61 4.86
CA SER A 9 -3.73 -10.51 6.05
C SER A 9 -4.80 -9.42 5.95
N CYS A 10 -4.73 -8.57 4.92
CA CYS A 10 -5.60 -7.41 4.74
C CYS A 10 -6.64 -7.65 3.65
N ASN A 11 -7.89 -7.32 3.95
CA ASN A 11 -9.00 -7.40 2.99
C ASN A 11 -9.37 -6.02 2.40
N TYR A 12 -8.48 -5.02 2.54
CA TYR A 12 -8.73 -3.68 2.02
C TYR A 12 -8.74 -3.70 0.47
N LYS A 13 -9.93 -3.47 -0.09
CA LYS A 13 -10.14 -3.41 -1.54
C LYS A 13 -11.17 -2.32 -1.84
N HIS A 14 -10.72 -1.27 -2.52
CA HIS A 14 -11.53 -0.09 -2.81
C HIS A 14 -11.33 0.37 -4.25
N ASN A 15 -12.43 0.71 -4.90
CA ASN A 15 -12.45 1.30 -6.23
C ASN A 15 -12.71 2.80 -6.12
N ASP A 16 -12.22 3.54 -7.11
CA ASP A 16 -12.43 4.99 -7.23
C ASP A 16 -12.05 5.82 -6.00
N ILE A 17 -10.92 5.49 -5.37
CA ILE A 17 -10.33 6.25 -4.25
C ILE A 17 -9.08 7.03 -4.68
N GLU A 18 -8.75 8.09 -3.95
CA GLU A 18 -7.49 8.79 -4.17
C GLU A 18 -6.29 7.97 -3.66
N GLU A 19 -5.10 8.25 -4.20
CA GLU A 19 -3.88 7.60 -3.74
C GLU A 19 -3.57 7.96 -2.27
N GLU A 20 -3.87 9.19 -1.86
CA GLU A 20 -3.71 9.65 -0.47
C GLU A 20 -4.58 8.85 0.51
N GLU A 21 -5.79 8.46 0.10
CA GLU A 21 -6.68 7.61 0.92
C GLU A 21 -6.07 6.22 1.13
N PHE A 22 -5.47 5.64 0.09
CA PHE A 22 -4.77 4.36 0.23
C PHE A 22 -3.49 4.49 1.07
N LEU A 23 -2.74 5.59 0.91
CA LEU A 23 -1.55 5.87 1.70
C LEU A 23 -1.89 6.01 3.19
N LYS A 24 -3.03 6.64 3.52
CA LYS A 24 -3.54 6.71 4.89
C LYS A 24 -3.83 5.33 5.47
N HIS A 25 -4.47 4.45 4.69
CA HIS A 25 -4.68 3.05 5.09
C HIS A 25 -3.36 2.35 5.44
N LEU A 26 -2.33 2.51 4.60
CA LEU A 26 -1.00 1.94 4.87
C LEU A 26 -0.40 2.46 6.18
N LYS A 27 -0.49 3.76 6.43
CA LYS A 27 0.06 4.41 7.64
C LYS A 27 -0.68 4.05 8.92
N GLU A 28 -1.98 3.76 8.84
CA GLU A 28 -2.81 3.44 10.01
C GLU A 28 -2.85 1.94 10.32
N VAL A 29 -2.86 1.09 9.28
CA VAL A 29 -3.09 -0.36 9.43
C VAL A 29 -1.81 -1.18 9.24
N HIS A 30 -0.89 -0.75 8.39
CA HIS A 30 0.30 -1.51 7.99
C HIS A 30 1.62 -0.83 8.36
N ARG A 31 1.59 0.06 9.36
CA ARG A 31 2.78 0.81 9.78
C ARG A 31 3.92 -0.11 10.21
N ASP A 32 3.60 -1.16 10.96
CA ASP A 32 4.61 -2.07 11.50
C ASP A 32 5.21 -2.94 10.40
N GLU A 33 4.40 -3.45 9.46
CA GLU A 33 4.89 -4.20 8.30
C GLU A 33 5.75 -3.33 7.38
N ILE A 34 5.38 -2.07 7.17
CA ILE A 34 6.17 -1.12 6.38
C ILE A 34 7.51 -0.84 7.06
N LEU A 35 7.52 -0.65 8.38
CA LEU A 35 8.75 -0.49 9.16
C LEU A 35 9.63 -1.74 9.10
N GLU A 36 9.04 -2.93 9.17
CA GLU A 36 9.78 -4.19 9.05
C GLU A 36 10.44 -4.30 7.66
N ILE A 37 9.71 -4.03 6.58
CA ILE A 37 10.23 -4.08 5.21
C ILE A 37 11.31 -3.01 5.02
N SER A 38 11.07 -1.78 5.47
CA SER A 38 12.04 -0.67 5.41
C SER A 38 13.36 -1.04 6.06
N ASN A 39 13.33 -1.61 7.28
CA ASN A 39 14.53 -2.05 7.98
C ASN A 39 15.21 -3.25 7.29
N LYS A 40 14.43 -4.22 6.82
CA LYS A 40 14.94 -5.45 6.20
C LYS A 40 15.63 -5.17 4.87
N GLU A 41 15.01 -4.34 4.04
CA GLU A 41 15.51 -4.01 2.70
C GLU A 41 16.46 -2.79 2.71
N ASN A 42 16.67 -2.17 3.88
CA ASN A 42 17.45 -0.95 4.05
C ASN A 42 16.98 0.19 3.11
N MET A 43 15.66 0.40 3.10
CA MET A 43 14.98 1.40 2.27
C MET A 43 14.27 2.44 3.14
N GLU A 44 14.13 3.66 2.63
CA GLU A 44 13.32 4.69 3.30
C GLU A 44 11.85 4.27 3.35
N ILE A 45 11.16 4.60 4.45
CA ILE A 45 9.73 4.28 4.66
C ILE A 45 8.88 4.77 3.49
N GLU A 46 9.12 6.00 3.02
CA GLU A 46 8.40 6.60 1.90
C GLU A 46 8.59 5.79 0.60
N ALA A 47 9.79 5.27 0.35
CA ALA A 47 10.03 4.41 -0.81
C ALA A 47 9.24 3.10 -0.72
N VAL A 48 9.16 2.49 0.47
CA VAL A 48 8.36 1.27 0.70
C VAL A 48 6.87 1.55 0.53
N GLU A 49 6.38 2.69 1.03
CA GLU A 49 5.00 3.15 0.84
C GLU A 49 4.66 3.26 -0.65
N MET A 50 5.50 3.96 -1.43
CA MET A 50 5.29 4.17 -2.87
C MET A 50 5.33 2.87 -3.69
N ILE A 51 6.23 1.94 -3.33
CA ILE A 51 6.28 0.60 -3.94
C ILE A 51 5.00 -0.17 -3.60
N THR A 52 4.54 -0.11 -2.34
CA THR A 52 3.34 -0.80 -1.88
C THR A 52 2.08 -0.27 -2.57
N VAL A 53 1.96 1.06 -2.70
CA VAL A 53 0.92 1.75 -3.49
C VAL A 53 0.93 1.24 -4.93
N SER A 54 2.10 1.25 -5.58
CA SER A 54 2.25 0.81 -6.97
C SER A 54 1.83 -0.65 -7.17
N ASN A 55 2.24 -1.55 -6.26
CA ASN A 55 1.88 -2.97 -6.32
C ASN A 55 0.41 -3.24 -5.98
N SER A 56 -0.23 -2.36 -5.22
CA SER A 56 -1.64 -2.48 -4.83
C SER A 56 -2.59 -1.90 -5.87
N LYS A 57 -2.09 -1.09 -6.81
CA LYS A 57 -2.90 -0.44 -7.84
C LYS A 57 -3.37 -1.45 -8.88
N VAL A 58 -4.68 -1.49 -9.12
CA VAL A 58 -5.30 -2.40 -10.09
C VAL A 58 -5.81 -1.61 -11.29
N PHE A 59 -5.45 -2.04 -12.48
CA PHE A 59 -6.03 -1.55 -13.73
C PHE A 59 -7.21 -2.45 -14.09
N ILE A 60 -8.42 -1.86 -14.08
CA ILE A 60 -9.60 -2.52 -14.65
C ILE A 60 -9.53 -2.22 -16.16
N ASN A 61 -9.21 -3.23 -16.98
CA ASN A 61 -9.41 -3.11 -18.42
C ASN A 61 -10.92 -3.06 -18.67
N SER A 62 -11.43 -1.93 -19.16
CA SER A 62 -12.78 -1.82 -19.70
C SER A 62 -12.94 -2.61 -20.99
#